data_AF-A0A424RAZ5-F1
#
_entry.id   AF-A0A424RAZ5-F1
#
_cell.length_a   1.000
_cell.length_b   1.000
_cell.length_c   1.000
_cell.angle_alpha   90.00
_cell.angle_beta   90.00
_cell.angle_gamma   90.00
#
_symmetry.space_group_name_H-M   'P 1'
#
loop_
_entity.id
_entity.type
_entity.pdbx_description
1 polymer ?
#
loop_
_entity_poly.entity_id
_entity_poly.type
_entity_poly.pdbx_seq_one_letter_code
_entity_poly.pdbx_strand_id
1 'polypeptide(L)' 'MKKFLIGITGQDGSYLAELLLKKVYEVHAIIRRPSVFTTKTIHYIYDKHKRLFIYYYDLQNDNYGRLESSVGAIC' A
#
# COMPACT_ATOMS: atom_id res chain seq x y z
N MET A 1 13.04 -1.66 10.72
CA MET A 1 12.65 -3.07 10.45
C MET A 1 11.49 -3.04 9.47
N LYS A 2 11.58 -3.78 8.36
CA LYS A 2 10.62 -3.70 7.24
C LYS A 2 9.58 -4.81 7.32
N LYS A 3 8.34 -4.52 6.96
CA LYS A 3 7.23 -5.47 6.94
C LYS A 3 6.52 -5.39 5.59
N PHE A 4 6.29 -6.56 5.01
CA PHE A 4 5.51 -6.70 3.78
C PHE A 4 4.10 -7.12 4.12
N LEU A 5 3.12 -6.44 3.51
CA LEU A 5 1.71 -6.68 3.72
C LEU A 5 1.01 -6.85 2.38
N ILE A 6 0.18 -7.89 2.28
CA ILE A 6 -0.76 -8.07 1.18
C ILE A 6 -2.17 -7.91 1.72
N GLY A 7 -3.10 -7.45 0.88
CA GLY A 7 -4.48 -7.26 1.31
C GLY A 7 -4.70 -6.08 2.27
N ILE A 8 -3.85 -5.03 2.20
CA ILE A 8 -4.05 -3.76 2.95
C ILE A 8 -5.42 -3.12 2.69
N THR A 9 -6.04 -3.47 1.55
CA THR A 9 -7.34 -2.99 1.10
C THR A 9 -8.51 -3.54 1.91
N GLY A 10 -8.30 -4.61 2.68
CA GLY A 10 -9.30 -5.18 3.59
C GLY A 10 -9.34 -4.45 4.93
N GLN A 11 -10.41 -4.66 5.70
CA GLN A 11 -10.58 -4.07 7.04
C GLN A 11 -9.42 -4.49 7.96
N ASP A 12 -9.17 -5.80 8.07
CA ASP A 12 -8.11 -6.33 8.93
C ASP A 12 -6.71 -5.91 8.45
N GLY A 13 -6.51 -5.84 7.13
CA GLY A 13 -5.25 -5.39 6.54
C GLY A 13 -4.95 -3.92 6.85
N SER A 14 -5.96 -3.06 6.76
CA SER A 14 -5.84 -1.64 7.10
C SER A 14 -5.52 -1.43 8.58
N TYR A 15 -6.17 -2.18 9.47
CA TYR A 15 -5.92 -2.13 10.91
C TYR A 15 -4.52 -2.65 11.28
N LEU A 16 -4.10 -3.77 10.67
CA LEU A 16 -2.77 -4.32 10.86
C LEU A 16 -1.69 -3.37 10.35
N ALA A 17 -1.90 -2.72 9.20
CA ALA A 17 -0.99 -1.70 8.68
C ALA A 17 -0.84 -0.55 9.68
N GLU A 18 -1.94 -0.01 10.20
CA GLU A 18 -1.92 1.07 11.19
C GLU A 18 -1.20 0.66 12.47
N LEU A 19 -1.44 -0.56 12.97
CA LEU A 19 -0.76 -1.10 14.16
C LEU A 19 0.75 -1.21 13.94
N LEU A 20 1.18 -1.70 12.77
CA LEU A 20 2.60 -1.82 12.42
C LEU A 20 3.24 -0.43 12.27
N LEU A 21 2.55 0.52 11.63
CA LEU A 21 3.02 1.88 11.47
C LEU A 21 3.16 2.60 12.82
N LYS A 22 2.22 2.39 13.76
CA LYS A 22 2.31 2.89 15.15
C LYS A 22 3.52 2.34 15.89
N LYS A 23 3.88 1.08 15.64
CA LYS A 23 5.08 0.43 16.20
C LYS A 23 6.38 0.82 15.49
N VAL A 24 6.38 1.89 14.68
CA VAL A 24 7.57 2.42 13.97
C VAL A 24 8.15 1.45 12.92
N TYR A 25 7.32 0.54 12.39
CA TYR A 25 7.71 -0.27 11.24
C TYR A 25 7.55 0.50 9.93
N GLU A 26 8.37 0.11 8.96
CA GLU A 26 8.23 0.47 7.54
C GLU A 26 7.35 -0.59 6.88
N VAL A 27 6.22 -0.19 6.31
CA VAL A 27 5.22 -1.11 5.75
C VAL A 27 5.19 -0.98 4.24
N HIS A 28 5.41 -2.10 3.55
CA HIS A 28 5.36 -2.22 2.10
C HIS A 28 4.14 -3.04 1.72
N ALA A 29 3.17 -2.43 1.04
CA ALA A 29 1.92 -3.06 0.68
C ALA A 29 1.77 -3.26 -0.82
N ILE A 30 1.28 -4.43 -1.26
CA ILE A 30 1.00 -4.70 -2.68
C ILE A 30 -0.51 -4.75 -2.91
N ILE A 31 -0.99 -4.06 -3.94
CA ILE A 31 -2.41 -3.97 -4.32
C ILE A 31 -2.58 -4.42 -5.77
N ARG A 32 -3.54 -5.34 -6.00
CA ARG A 32 -3.76 -5.94 -7.32
C ARG A 32 -4.56 -5.06 -8.30
N ARG A 33 -5.48 -4.25 -7.79
CA ARG A 33 -6.22 -3.20 -8.52
C ARG A 33 -6.75 -2.17 -7.53
N PRO A 34 -6.52 -0.87 -7.72
CA PRO A 34 -7.19 0.15 -6.92
C PRO A 34 -8.67 0.21 -7.29
N SER A 35 -9.55 0.01 -6.31
CA SER A 35 -10.92 0.50 -6.43
C SER A 35 -11.01 1.92 -5.85
N VAL A 36 -11.95 2.74 -6.33
CA VAL A 36 -12.16 4.11 -5.79
C VAL A 36 -12.39 4.09 -4.28
N PHE A 37 -13.06 3.05 -3.77
CA PHE A 37 -13.30 2.83 -2.36
C PHE A 37 -12.00 2.53 -1.58
N THR A 38 -11.19 1.61 -2.11
CA THR A 38 -9.88 1.24 -1.57
C THR A 38 -8.93 2.43 -1.52
N THR A 39 -8.94 3.28 -2.55
CA THR A 39 -8.08 4.47 -2.64
C THR A 39 -8.36 5.44 -1.49
N LYS A 40 -9.62 5.65 -1.09
CA LYS A 40 -9.96 6.58 0.01
C LYS A 40 -9.40 6.14 1.35
N THR A 41 -9.62 4.87 1.74
CA THR A 41 -9.13 4.32 3.01
C THR A 41 -7.61 4.37 3.10
N ILE A 42 -6.94 4.00 2.02
CA ILE A 42 -5.49 3.95 1.95
C ILE A 42 -4.88 5.35 1.97
N HIS A 43 -5.48 6.30 1.26
CA HIS A 43 -5.01 7.69 1.22
C HIS A 43 -5.01 8.31 2.62
N TYR A 44 -6.03 8.02 3.44
CA TYR A 44 -6.10 8.48 4.83
C TYR A 44 -4.97 7.92 5.70
N ILE A 45 -4.62 6.63 5.54
CA ILE A 45 -3.54 6.00 6.31
C ILE A 45 -2.17 6.52 5.83
N TYR A 46 -2.01 6.72 4.52
CA TYR A 46 -0.80 7.26 3.92
C TYR A 46 -0.49 8.68 4.40
N ASP A 47 -1.49 9.57 4.40
CA ASP A 47 -1.33 10.98 4.83
C ASP A 47 -0.84 11.08 6.28
N LYS A 48 -1.32 10.17 7.14
CA LYS A 48 -0.89 10.07 8.54
C LYS A 48 0.46 9.39 8.75
N HIS A 49 0.91 8.59 7.78
CA HIS A 49 2.08 7.74 7.95
C HIS A 49 2.96 7.68 6.70
N LYS A 50 3.98 8.54 6.66
CA LYS A 50 5.02 8.57 5.60
C LYS A 50 5.87 7.30 5.46
N ARG A 51 5.70 6.29 6.33
CA ARG A 51 6.40 4.99 6.31
C ARG A 51 5.60 3.89 5.63
N LEU A 52 4.47 4.24 5.00
CA LEU A 52 3.67 3.32 4.21
C LEU A 52 4.04 3.45 2.72
N PHE A 53 4.54 2.38 2.15
CA PHE A 53 4.87 2.26 0.73
C PHE A 53 3.88 1.32 0.07
N ILE A 54 3.38 1.70 -1.11
CA ILE A 54 2.35 0.96 -1.81
C ILE A 54 2.79 0.68 -3.23
N TYR A 55 2.62 -0.57 -3.65
CA TYR A 55 2.99 -1.08 -4.96
C TYR A 55 1.75 -1.61 -5.65
N TYR A 56 1.57 -1.24 -6.90
CA TYR A 56 0.45 -1.72 -7.71
C TYR A 56 0.92 -2.86 -8.61
N TYR A 57 0.15 -3.94 -8.64
CA TYR A 57 0.43 -5.12 -9.45
C TYR A 57 -0.79 -5.49 -10.29
N ASP A 58 -0.80 -5.13 -11.56
CA ASP A 58 -1.86 -5.55 -12.48
C ASP A 58 -1.47 -6.87 -13.17
N LEU A 59 -2.43 -7.80 -13.25
CA LEU A 59 -2.28 -9.09 -13.92
C LEU A 59 -2.86 -9.09 -15.34
N GLN A 60 -3.46 -7.98 -15.79
CA GLN A 60 -4.14 -7.91 -17.09
C GLN A 60 -3.29 -7.44 -18.26
N ASN A 61 -2.01 -7.10 -18.06
CA ASN A 61 -1.10 -6.80 -19.15
C ASN A 61 0.19 -7.61 -19.00
N ASP A 62 0.70 -8.11 -20.12
CA ASP A 62 1.95 -8.85 -20.33
C ASP A 62 3.22 -8.02 -20.02
N ASN A 63 3.10 -7.02 -19.15
CA ASN A 63 4.17 -6.15 -18.70
C ASN A 63 4.69 -6.67 -17.35
N TYR A 64 5.39 -7.81 -17.39
CA TYR A 64 6.28 -8.21 -16.31
C TYR A 64 7.29 -7.07 -16.07
N GLY A 65 7.15 -6.32 -14.97
CA GLY A 65 8.26 -5.50 -14.47
C GLY A 65 7.99 -4.05 -14.10
N ARG A 66 6.73 -3.57 -14.05
CA ARG A 66 6.49 -2.21 -13.53
C ARG A 66 5.88 -2.25 -12.13
N LEU A 67 6.75 -2.50 -11.14
CA LEU A 67 6.53 -2.09 -9.74
C LEU A 67 6.60 -0.55 -9.69
N GLU A 68 5.60 0.13 -10.26
CA GLU A 68 5.45 1.56 -10.01
C GLU A 68 5.10 1.71 -8.53
N SER A 69 6.03 2.28 -7.78
CA SER A 69 5.76 2.81 -6.45
C SER A 69 4.80 3.99 -6.60
N SER A 70 3.50 3.72 -6.77
CA SER A 70 2.51 4.77 -6.58
C SER A 70 2.30 4.91 -5.07
N VAL A 71 3.26 5.56 -4.41
CA VAL A 71 3.13 6.91 -3.84
C VAL A 71 4.54 7.29 -3.37
N GLY A 72 5.25 8.06 -4.20
CA GLY A 72 6.65 8.43 -4.01
C GLY A 72 7.40 8.74 -5.32
N ALA A 73 6.80 8.45 -6.48
CA ALA A 73 7.36 8.77 -7.79
C ALA A 73 6.42 9.67 -8.63
N ILE A 74 5.95 10.77 -8.04
CA ILE A 74 5.59 11.99 -8.78
C ILE A 74 6.05 13.14 -7.88
N CYS A 75 6.82 14.05 -8.48
CA CYS A 75 7.45 15.26 -7.95
C CYS A 75 6.85 15.87 -6.67
#